data_AF-A0A0D0KGC4-F1
#
_entry.id   AF-A0A0D0KGC4-F1
#
_cell.length_a   1.000
_cell.length_b   1.000
_cell.length_c   1.000
_cell.angle_alpha   90.00
_cell.angle_beta   90.00
_cell.angle_gamma   90.00
#
_symmetry.space_group_name_H-M   'P 1'
#
loop_
_entity.id
_entity.type
_entity.pdbx_description
1 polymer ?
#
loop_
_entity_poly.entity_id
_entity_poly.type
_entity_poly.pdbx_seq_one_letter_code
_entity_poly.pdbx_strand_id
1 'polypeptide(L)'
;MNSLTRPNRRDALRTLSAFPAAGIVSAVPRIARAAEFSYKYGNNLPLSHPLNIRAQEAADRIAKETKGRVEIKIFPNNQLGGDTDMLAQVRSGGIEFFTPSALVIATLVPVAAINAVGFAFSDYNQVWAAMDGKLGAHVRGAIAKSRLYAFEKMWDNGFRQTTSSKAAVTNAKDMDGLKIRVPVSPLSISMFKGLGAAPASLQFSEVYSALQTKIVDAQENPLPIIQVAKLFEVQKFCSLTNHIWDGYWFIANGRAWDALPDDLKTIVARAINDAGMQQREDIKKLNESVVGDLQAKGLTINRPTADTFRAKLRESGFYGEWKGRFGPEAWALLEGAVGKLA
;
A
#
# COMPACT_ATOMS: atom_id res chain seq x y z
N MET A 1 -94.24 9.79 17.33
CA MET A 1 -93.87 8.44 16.87
C MET A 1 -93.58 8.54 15.38
N ASN A 2 -92.31 8.40 14.95
CA ASN A 2 -92.01 7.97 13.59
C ASN A 2 -90.60 7.38 13.53
N SER A 3 -90.57 6.17 12.97
CA SER A 3 -89.51 5.16 12.99
C SER A 3 -88.37 5.51 12.03
N LEU A 4 -87.13 5.44 12.52
CA LEU A 4 -85.91 5.50 11.72
C LEU A 4 -85.58 4.09 11.20
N THR A 5 -85.79 3.87 9.91
CA THR A 5 -85.36 2.66 9.19
C THR A 5 -83.85 2.64 9.01
N ARG A 6 -83.19 1.57 9.49
CA ARG A 6 -81.75 1.33 9.31
C ARG A 6 -81.48 0.76 7.91
N PRO A 7 -80.41 1.18 7.21
CA PRO A 7 -80.03 0.58 5.93
C PRO A 7 -79.57 -0.88 6.11
N ASN A 8 -79.93 -1.72 5.14
CA ASN A 8 -79.76 -3.16 5.14
C ASN A 8 -78.37 -3.56 4.58
N ARG A 9 -77.77 -4.65 5.08
CA ARG A 9 -76.41 -5.12 4.73
C ARG A 9 -76.21 -5.49 3.25
N ARG A 10 -77.27 -5.49 2.43
CA ARG A 10 -77.22 -5.85 1.00
C ARG A 10 -76.82 -4.70 0.08
N ASP A 11 -76.91 -3.45 0.51
CA ASP A 11 -76.54 -2.28 -0.32
C ASP A 11 -75.05 -1.91 -0.22
N ALA A 12 -74.36 -2.36 0.83
CA ALA A 12 -72.93 -2.14 1.02
C ALA A 12 -72.02 -3.02 0.13
N LEU A 13 -72.57 -4.04 -0.53
CA LEU A 13 -71.82 -4.99 -1.37
C LEU A 13 -71.88 -4.66 -2.88
N ARG A 14 -72.65 -3.65 -3.30
CA ARG A 14 -72.77 -3.28 -4.73
C ARG A 14 -71.93 -2.08 -5.15
N THR A 15 -71.20 -1.44 -4.24
CA THR A 15 -70.38 -0.24 -4.52
C THR A 15 -68.88 -0.51 -4.65
N LEU A 16 -68.42 -1.77 -4.68
CA LEU A 16 -67.00 -2.12 -4.80
C LEU A 16 -66.54 -2.53 -6.20
N SER A 17 -67.42 -2.54 -7.20
CA SER A 17 -67.10 -2.99 -8.57
C SER A 17 -66.96 -1.85 -9.58
N ALA A 18 -66.11 -0.87 -9.27
CA ALA A 18 -65.62 0.12 -10.24
C ALA A 18 -64.32 0.80 -9.75
N PHE A 19 -63.23 0.04 -9.64
CA PHE A 19 -61.89 0.63 -9.70
C PHE A 19 -61.23 0.22 -11.02
N PRO A 20 -60.72 1.17 -11.82
CA PRO A 20 -60.02 0.85 -13.06
C PRO A 20 -58.76 0.05 -12.73
N ALA A 21 -58.48 -0.98 -13.53
CA ALA A 21 -57.26 -1.76 -13.50
C ALA A 21 -56.06 -0.91 -13.96
N ALA A 22 -55.69 0.11 -13.19
CA ALA A 22 -54.42 0.79 -13.32
C ALA A 22 -53.35 -0.16 -12.74
N GLY A 23 -52.46 -0.62 -13.62
CA GLY A 23 -51.49 -1.66 -13.34
C GLY A 23 -50.76 -1.48 -12.02
N ILE A 24 -50.99 -2.41 -11.09
CA ILE A 24 -50.06 -2.68 -10.00
C ILE A 24 -48.83 -3.29 -10.67
N VAL A 25 -47.91 -2.45 -11.13
CA VAL A 25 -46.51 -2.86 -11.26
C VAL A 25 -46.10 -3.24 -9.86
N SER A 26 -46.11 -4.54 -9.59
CA SER A 26 -45.52 -5.11 -8.40
C SER A 26 -44.05 -4.72 -8.45
N ALA A 27 -43.70 -3.63 -7.78
CA ALA A 27 -42.34 -3.32 -7.42
C ALA A 27 -41.91 -4.45 -6.47
N VAL A 28 -41.46 -5.57 -7.05
CA VAL A 28 -40.75 -6.60 -6.31
C VAL A 28 -39.60 -5.86 -5.65
N PRO A 29 -39.56 -5.72 -4.31
CA PRO A 29 -38.43 -5.08 -3.67
C PRO A 29 -37.21 -5.86 -4.12
N ARG A 30 -36.25 -5.16 -4.75
CA ARG A 30 -34.92 -5.72 -4.94
C ARG A 30 -34.37 -5.94 -3.54
N ILE A 31 -34.56 -7.14 -3.00
CA ILE A 31 -33.93 -7.57 -1.77
C ILE A 31 -32.43 -7.53 -2.08
N ALA A 32 -31.75 -6.48 -1.62
CA ALA A 32 -30.30 -6.41 -1.68
C ALA A 32 -29.78 -7.60 -0.87
N ARG A 33 -29.32 -8.65 -1.55
CA ARG A 33 -28.64 -9.76 -0.90
C ARG A 33 -27.26 -9.27 -0.48
N ALA A 34 -26.92 -9.44 0.79
CA ALA A 34 -25.56 -9.25 1.26
C ALA A 34 -24.62 -10.14 0.44
N ALA A 35 -23.43 -9.63 0.12
CA ALA A 35 -22.41 -10.40 -0.60
C ALA A 35 -22.07 -11.69 0.17
N GLU A 36 -21.82 -12.78 -0.56
CA GLU A 36 -21.37 -14.06 0.02
C GLU A 36 -20.04 -13.88 0.75
N PHE A 37 -19.17 -13.03 0.20
CA PHE A 37 -17.89 -12.62 0.78
C PHE A 37 -17.82 -11.09 0.85
N SER A 38 -17.90 -10.54 2.07
CA SER A 38 -17.68 -9.11 2.33
C SER A 38 -16.31 -8.92 2.99
N TYR A 39 -15.29 -8.63 2.19
CA TYR A 39 -13.90 -8.51 2.64
C TYR A 39 -13.49 -7.06 2.87
N LYS A 40 -12.51 -6.86 3.74
CA LYS A 40 -11.97 -5.57 4.14
C LYS A 40 -10.53 -5.44 3.63
N TYR A 41 -10.24 -4.33 2.97
CA TYR A 41 -8.92 -3.96 2.52
C TYR A 41 -8.45 -2.71 3.26
N GLY A 42 -7.44 -2.85 4.13
CA GLY A 42 -6.79 -1.72 4.80
C GLY A 42 -5.58 -1.22 4.03
N ASN A 43 -5.32 0.10 4.05
CA ASN A 43 -4.04 0.67 3.60
C ASN A 43 -3.73 2.00 4.31
N ASN A 44 -2.47 2.44 4.20
CA ASN A 44 -1.95 3.61 4.90
C ASN A 44 -1.92 4.90 4.07
N LEU A 45 -2.45 4.89 2.84
CA LEU A 45 -2.31 6.01 1.91
C LEU A 45 -3.60 6.83 1.77
N PRO A 46 -3.50 8.14 1.44
CA PRO A 46 -4.65 8.97 1.14
C PRO A 46 -5.52 8.40 0.00
N LEU A 47 -6.82 8.71 0.01
CA LEU A 47 -7.78 8.27 -1.00
C LEU A 47 -7.40 8.74 -2.43
N SER A 48 -6.72 9.87 -2.55
CA SER A 48 -6.28 10.43 -3.84
C SER A 48 -5.04 9.76 -4.43
N HIS A 49 -4.34 8.90 -3.67
CA HIS A 49 -3.17 8.20 -4.18
C HIS A 49 -3.58 7.14 -5.22
N PRO A 50 -2.80 6.90 -6.30
CA PRO A 50 -3.12 5.89 -7.32
C PRO A 50 -3.43 4.50 -6.78
N LEU A 51 -2.82 4.11 -5.66
CA LEU A 51 -3.17 2.87 -4.95
C LEU A 51 -4.66 2.77 -4.61
N ASN A 52 -5.27 3.82 -4.03
CA ASN A 52 -6.68 3.76 -3.68
C ASN A 52 -7.59 3.86 -4.90
N ILE A 53 -7.20 4.65 -5.90
CA ILE A 53 -7.95 4.77 -7.17
C ILE A 53 -8.03 3.39 -7.84
N ARG A 54 -6.89 2.72 -8.03
CA ARG A 54 -6.84 1.40 -8.69
C ARG A 54 -7.42 0.29 -7.83
N ALA A 55 -7.30 0.38 -6.50
CA ALA A 55 -7.95 -0.58 -5.61
C ALA A 55 -9.48 -0.48 -5.69
N GLN A 56 -10.05 0.73 -5.78
CA GLN A 56 -11.49 0.91 -5.95
C GLN A 56 -11.98 0.35 -7.29
N GLU A 57 -11.27 0.65 -8.39
CA GLU A 57 -11.58 0.09 -9.70
C GLU A 57 -11.50 -1.45 -9.71
N ALA A 58 -10.52 -2.04 -9.01
CA ALA A 58 -10.41 -3.48 -8.84
C ALA A 58 -11.59 -4.04 -8.03
N ALA A 59 -11.96 -3.40 -6.92
CA ALA A 59 -13.08 -3.81 -6.08
C ALA A 59 -14.41 -3.79 -6.86
N ASP A 60 -14.65 -2.73 -7.63
CA ASP A 60 -15.85 -2.58 -8.46
C ASP A 60 -15.89 -3.65 -9.58
N ARG A 61 -14.74 -3.91 -10.21
CA ARG A 61 -14.59 -4.97 -11.21
C ARG A 61 -14.86 -6.35 -10.61
N ILE A 62 -14.33 -6.64 -9.43
CA ILE A 62 -14.55 -7.89 -8.70
C ILE A 62 -16.04 -8.05 -8.39
N ALA A 63 -16.68 -7.02 -7.84
CA ALA A 63 -18.12 -7.08 -7.54
C ALA A 63 -18.94 -7.34 -8.80
N LYS A 64 -18.61 -6.70 -9.93
CA LYS A 64 -19.28 -6.91 -11.21
C LYS A 64 -19.08 -8.31 -11.77
N GLU A 65 -17.82 -8.77 -11.89
CA GLU A 65 -17.49 -10.06 -12.50
C GLU A 65 -17.95 -11.25 -11.65
N THR A 66 -18.00 -11.10 -10.32
CA THR A 66 -18.53 -12.10 -9.40
C THR A 66 -20.05 -12.01 -9.20
N LYS A 67 -20.73 -11.11 -9.93
CA LYS A 67 -22.19 -10.87 -9.81
C LYS A 67 -22.62 -10.54 -8.37
N GLY A 68 -21.78 -9.79 -7.65
CA GLY A 68 -22.01 -9.36 -6.27
C GLY A 68 -21.66 -10.41 -5.21
N ARG A 69 -21.07 -11.56 -5.57
CA ARG A 69 -20.66 -12.57 -4.59
C ARG A 69 -19.47 -12.11 -3.75
N VAL A 70 -18.56 -11.33 -4.32
CA VAL A 70 -17.41 -10.74 -3.60
C VAL A 70 -17.53 -9.23 -3.59
N GLU A 71 -17.54 -8.65 -2.40
CA GLU A 71 -17.47 -7.21 -2.15
C GLU A 71 -16.19 -6.93 -1.37
N ILE A 72 -15.43 -5.91 -1.78
CA ILE A 72 -14.23 -5.45 -1.06
C ILE A 72 -14.46 -4.02 -0.58
N LYS A 73 -14.49 -3.84 0.73
CA LYS A 73 -14.60 -2.54 1.39
C LYS A 73 -13.23 -1.99 1.69
N ILE A 74 -12.95 -0.79 1.18
CA ILE A 74 -11.62 -0.16 1.25
C ILE A 74 -11.59 0.82 2.42
N PHE A 75 -10.56 0.69 3.24
CA PHE A 75 -10.29 1.52 4.41
C PHE A 75 -8.92 2.20 4.23
N PRO A 76 -8.89 3.37 3.55
CA PRO A 76 -7.66 4.09 3.27
C PRO A 76 -7.12 4.81 4.50
N ASN A 77 -5.94 5.42 4.36
CA ASN A 77 -5.40 6.40 5.30
C ASN A 77 -5.39 5.94 6.77
N ASN A 78 -5.01 4.68 7.02
CA ASN A 78 -4.87 4.11 8.36
C ASN A 78 -6.20 4.08 9.16
N GLN A 79 -7.35 4.05 8.49
CA GLN A 79 -8.66 4.01 9.16
C GLN A 79 -8.85 2.79 10.09
N LEU A 80 -8.11 1.70 9.87
CA LEU A 80 -8.15 0.48 10.68
C LEU A 80 -6.95 0.32 11.62
N GLY A 81 -6.13 1.36 11.79
CA GLY A 81 -4.91 1.34 12.62
C GLY A 81 -3.63 1.60 11.81
N GLY A 82 -2.50 1.66 12.50
CA GLY A 82 -1.18 1.83 11.86
C GLY A 82 -0.74 0.60 11.08
N ASP A 83 0.37 0.69 10.34
CA ASP A 83 0.88 -0.39 9.50
C ASP A 83 1.18 -1.67 10.29
N THR A 84 1.72 -1.55 11.51
CA THR A 84 1.96 -2.73 12.38
C THR A 84 0.67 -3.35 12.89
N ASP A 85 -0.36 -2.55 13.16
CA ASP A 85 -1.66 -3.03 13.61
C ASP A 85 -2.38 -3.76 12.48
N MET A 86 -2.38 -3.17 11.27
CA MET A 86 -2.95 -3.80 10.08
C MET A 86 -2.19 -5.07 9.68
N LEU A 87 -0.85 -5.11 9.84
CA LEU A 87 -0.08 -6.35 9.64
C LEU A 87 -0.48 -7.44 10.63
N ALA A 88 -0.71 -7.10 11.90
CA ALA A 88 -1.21 -8.04 12.90
C ALA A 88 -2.65 -8.51 12.57
N GLN A 89 -3.52 -7.59 12.13
CA GLN A 89 -4.90 -7.88 11.77
C GLN A 89 -5.01 -8.77 10.52
N VAL A 90 -4.25 -8.52 9.46
CA VAL A 90 -4.29 -9.39 8.27
C VAL A 90 -3.75 -10.79 8.59
N ARG A 91 -2.78 -10.89 9.51
CA ARG A 91 -2.28 -12.20 9.98
C ARG A 91 -3.33 -12.96 10.81
N SER A 92 -4.06 -12.27 11.68
CA SER A 92 -5.09 -12.89 12.54
C SER A 92 -6.41 -13.13 11.81
N GLY A 93 -6.67 -12.42 10.71
CA GLY A 93 -7.93 -12.43 9.97
C GLY A 93 -8.94 -11.37 10.43
N GLY A 94 -8.49 -10.33 11.14
CA GLY A 94 -9.32 -9.16 11.44
C GLY A 94 -9.65 -8.32 10.19
N ILE A 95 -8.73 -8.30 9.22
CA ILE A 95 -8.93 -7.79 7.85
C ILE A 95 -8.48 -8.85 6.85
N GLU A 96 -9.08 -8.84 5.67
CA GLU A 96 -8.81 -9.86 4.66
C GLU A 96 -7.68 -9.46 3.72
N PHE A 97 -7.52 -8.17 3.43
CA PHE A 97 -6.45 -7.65 2.58
C PHE A 97 -5.70 -6.48 3.23
N PHE A 98 -4.40 -6.39 2.93
CA PHE A 98 -3.53 -5.29 3.33
C PHE A 98 -2.42 -5.10 2.29
N THR A 99 -1.93 -3.86 2.13
CA THR A 99 -0.77 -3.54 1.30
C THR A 99 0.37 -2.95 2.15
N PRO A 100 1.11 -3.76 2.94
CA PRO A 100 2.30 -3.30 3.64
C PRO A 100 3.42 -2.95 2.67
N SER A 101 4.23 -1.93 3.03
CA SER A 101 5.57 -1.78 2.47
C SER A 101 6.39 -3.05 2.72
N ALA A 102 7.28 -3.40 1.79
CA ALA A 102 8.24 -4.49 1.96
C ALA A 102 9.04 -4.38 3.27
N LEU A 103 9.35 -3.14 3.68
CA LEU A 103 10.06 -2.82 4.90
C LEU A 103 9.27 -3.21 6.16
N VAL A 104 7.94 -3.04 6.15
CA VAL A 104 7.07 -3.32 7.29
C VAL A 104 6.83 -4.82 7.45
N ILE A 105 6.48 -5.51 6.36
CA ILE A 105 6.24 -6.96 6.40
C ILE A 105 7.51 -7.74 6.78
N ALA A 106 8.70 -7.16 6.59
CA ALA A 106 9.97 -7.75 7.02
C ALA A 106 10.13 -7.94 8.54
N THR A 107 9.28 -7.30 9.35
CA THR A 107 9.18 -7.62 10.79
C THR A 107 8.64 -9.03 11.04
N LEU A 108 7.87 -9.58 10.10
CA LEU A 108 7.32 -10.93 10.12
C LEU A 108 8.09 -11.89 9.19
N VAL A 109 8.43 -11.42 7.98
CA VAL A 109 9.07 -12.20 6.91
C VAL A 109 10.35 -11.50 6.48
N PRO A 110 11.50 -11.71 7.17
CA PRO A 110 12.69 -10.88 6.99
C PRO A 110 13.11 -10.66 5.53
N VAL A 111 13.12 -11.72 4.71
CA VAL A 111 13.50 -11.66 3.29
C VAL A 111 12.60 -10.75 2.44
N ALA A 112 11.42 -10.37 2.91
CA ALA A 112 10.52 -9.50 2.17
C ALA A 112 11.06 -8.11 1.90
N ALA A 113 12.02 -7.62 2.72
CA ALA A 113 12.69 -6.33 2.49
C ALA A 113 13.90 -6.41 1.54
N ILE A 114 14.19 -7.57 0.92
CA ILE A 114 15.37 -7.73 0.05
C ILE A 114 15.40 -6.78 -1.14
N ASN A 115 14.24 -6.31 -1.61
CA ASN A 115 14.17 -5.31 -2.68
C ASN A 115 14.67 -3.92 -2.27
N ALA A 116 14.75 -3.66 -0.95
CA ALA A 116 15.15 -2.39 -0.37
C ALA A 116 16.61 -2.40 0.11
N VAL A 117 17.45 -3.30 -0.39
CA VAL A 117 18.90 -3.22 -0.13
C VAL A 117 19.46 -1.93 -0.74
N GLY A 118 20.26 -1.21 0.06
CA GLY A 118 20.82 0.11 -0.29
C GLY A 118 21.47 0.15 -1.66
N PHE A 119 20.94 1.00 -2.54
CA PHE A 119 21.38 1.25 -3.91
C PHE A 119 21.47 0.01 -4.80
N ALA A 120 20.67 -1.01 -4.51
CA ALA A 120 20.68 -2.26 -5.27
C ALA A 120 20.21 -2.06 -6.71
N PHE A 121 19.03 -1.48 -6.91
CA PHE A 121 18.44 -1.27 -8.24
C PHE A 121 18.87 0.07 -8.84
N SER A 122 19.26 0.09 -10.12
CA SER A 122 19.54 1.32 -10.86
C SER A 122 18.30 1.97 -11.44
N ASP A 123 17.29 1.18 -11.80
CA ASP A 123 16.12 1.61 -12.54
C ASP A 123 14.94 0.64 -12.40
N TYR A 124 13.78 1.08 -12.89
CA TYR A 124 12.55 0.30 -12.85
C TYR A 124 12.57 -0.98 -13.71
N ASN A 125 13.39 -1.06 -14.75
CA ASN A 125 13.46 -2.28 -15.57
C ASN A 125 14.08 -3.42 -14.75
N GLN A 126 15.16 -3.14 -14.01
CA GLN A 126 15.73 -4.11 -13.08
C GLN A 126 14.73 -4.48 -11.96
N VAL A 127 14.05 -3.48 -11.39
CA VAL A 127 13.03 -3.70 -10.34
C VAL A 127 11.97 -4.68 -10.82
N TRP A 128 11.29 -4.39 -11.93
CA TRP A 128 10.17 -5.22 -12.37
C TRP A 128 10.62 -6.59 -12.86
N ALA A 129 11.76 -6.68 -13.54
CA ALA A 129 12.34 -7.98 -13.91
C ALA A 129 12.62 -8.86 -12.67
N ALA A 130 13.07 -8.27 -11.56
CA ALA A 130 13.34 -9.00 -10.33
C ALA A 130 12.06 -9.39 -9.57
N MET A 131 11.17 -8.41 -9.33
CA MET A 131 9.98 -8.59 -8.48
C MET A 131 8.87 -9.40 -9.15
N ASP A 132 8.76 -9.31 -10.48
CA ASP A 132 7.85 -10.18 -11.24
C ASP A 132 8.52 -11.53 -11.59
N GLY A 133 9.84 -11.64 -11.42
CA GLY A 133 10.64 -12.82 -11.70
C GLY A 133 10.94 -13.69 -10.47
N LYS A 134 12.12 -14.32 -10.50
CA LYS A 134 12.54 -15.33 -9.50
C LYS A 134 12.70 -14.74 -8.10
N LEU A 135 13.22 -13.51 -7.97
CA LEU A 135 13.41 -12.87 -6.67
C LEU A 135 12.06 -12.63 -5.98
N GLY A 136 11.10 -12.03 -6.69
CA GLY A 136 9.76 -11.84 -6.14
C GLY A 136 9.03 -13.14 -5.85
N ALA A 137 9.20 -14.18 -6.69
CA ALA A 137 8.65 -15.51 -6.42
C ALA A 137 9.22 -16.11 -5.12
N HIS A 138 10.52 -15.99 -4.90
CA HIS A 138 11.17 -16.42 -3.65
C HIS A 138 10.60 -15.69 -2.44
N VAL A 139 10.43 -14.36 -2.53
CA VAL A 139 9.81 -13.55 -1.46
C VAL A 139 8.36 -13.95 -1.20
N ARG A 140 7.53 -14.12 -2.25
CA ARG A 140 6.13 -14.57 -2.10
C ARG A 140 6.05 -15.95 -1.45
N GLY A 141 6.94 -16.87 -1.82
CA GLY A 141 7.05 -18.18 -1.18
C GLY A 141 7.40 -18.11 0.31
N ALA A 142 8.24 -17.15 0.70
CA ALA A 142 8.51 -16.89 2.12
C ALA A 142 7.30 -16.29 2.86
N ILE A 143 6.56 -15.38 2.22
CA ILE A 143 5.31 -14.80 2.78
C ILE A 143 4.25 -15.88 3.00
N ALA A 144 4.12 -16.82 2.07
CA ALA A 144 3.20 -17.96 2.18
C ALA A 144 3.41 -18.81 3.44
N LYS A 145 4.66 -18.98 3.89
CA LYS A 145 4.99 -19.71 5.13
C LYS A 145 4.44 -19.04 6.39
N SER A 146 4.09 -17.75 6.32
CA SER A 146 3.45 -17.00 7.40
C SER A 146 1.92 -17.01 7.33
N ARG A 147 1.31 -17.92 6.54
CA ARG A 147 -0.14 -18.04 6.33
C ARG A 147 -0.77 -16.77 5.74
N LEU A 148 -0.02 -16.12 4.86
CA LEU A 148 -0.45 -14.98 4.07
C LEU A 148 -0.35 -15.34 2.60
N TYR A 149 -1.33 -14.93 1.79
CA TYR A 149 -1.20 -15.00 0.34
C TYR A 149 -0.64 -13.67 -0.16
N ALA A 150 0.35 -13.70 -1.07
CA ALA A 150 0.88 -12.49 -1.70
C ALA A 150 0.61 -12.54 -3.20
N PHE A 151 -0.06 -11.52 -3.73
CA PHE A 151 -0.35 -11.42 -5.16
C PHE A 151 0.94 -11.23 -5.98
N GLU A 152 0.91 -11.69 -7.22
CA GLU A 152 2.07 -11.81 -8.10
C GLU A 152 2.68 -10.45 -8.43
N LYS A 153 1.84 -9.44 -8.65
CA LYS A 153 2.26 -8.07 -8.98
C LYS A 153 2.32 -7.24 -7.71
N MET A 154 3.54 -7.01 -7.22
CA MET A 154 3.81 -6.02 -6.19
C MET A 154 3.45 -4.61 -6.68
N TRP A 155 2.77 -3.81 -5.88
CA TRP A 155 2.35 -2.46 -6.26
C TRP A 155 3.50 -1.47 -6.02
N ASP A 156 3.56 -0.38 -6.77
CA ASP A 156 4.68 0.56 -6.67
C ASP A 156 4.48 1.54 -5.52
N ASN A 157 5.56 1.77 -4.79
CA ASN A 157 5.73 2.95 -3.93
C ASN A 157 6.73 3.88 -4.62
N GLY A 158 7.92 3.36 -4.90
CA GLY A 158 8.92 3.97 -5.77
C GLY A 158 10.30 4.10 -5.14
N PHE A 159 11.19 4.74 -5.87
CA PHE A 159 12.51 5.09 -5.34
C PHE A 159 12.42 6.18 -4.28
N ARG A 160 13.09 5.97 -3.15
CA ARG A 160 12.94 6.79 -1.95
C ARG A 160 14.00 7.90 -1.89
N GLN A 161 13.54 9.09 -1.50
CA GLN A 161 14.31 10.33 -1.42
C GLN A 161 14.30 10.83 0.03
N THR A 162 15.26 11.66 0.42
CA THR A 162 15.36 12.18 1.79
C THR A 162 14.81 13.60 1.86
N THR A 163 13.90 13.89 2.78
CA THR A 163 13.54 15.28 3.11
C THR A 163 14.10 15.66 4.46
N SER A 164 14.41 16.95 4.63
CA SER A 164 14.93 17.49 5.88
C SER A 164 14.39 18.89 6.12
N SER A 165 14.21 19.24 7.39
CA SER A 165 13.92 20.61 7.83
C SER A 165 15.17 21.38 8.28
N LYS A 166 16.31 20.70 8.42
CA LYS A 166 17.58 21.32 8.86
C LYS A 166 18.46 21.78 7.70
N ALA A 167 18.88 20.85 6.86
CA ALA A 167 19.80 21.08 5.75
C ALA A 167 19.58 20.05 4.63
N ALA A 168 19.99 20.40 3.42
CA ALA A 168 20.07 19.44 2.32
C ALA A 168 21.13 18.37 2.60
N VAL A 169 20.86 17.13 2.19
CA VAL A 169 21.83 16.04 2.18
C VAL A 169 22.52 16.04 0.83
N THR A 170 23.81 16.36 0.81
CA THR A 170 24.63 16.41 -0.40
C THR A 170 25.55 15.19 -0.54
N ASN A 171 25.91 14.57 0.58
CA ASN A 171 26.76 13.38 0.64
C ASN A 171 26.50 12.60 1.96
N ALA A 172 27.16 11.44 2.12
CA ALA A 172 26.98 10.59 3.30
C ALA A 172 27.30 11.26 4.64
N LYS A 173 28.26 12.20 4.70
CA LYS A 173 28.63 12.92 5.94
C LYS A 173 27.47 13.76 6.47
N ASP A 174 26.60 14.26 5.59
CA ASP A 174 25.43 15.06 6.00
C ASP A 174 24.36 14.21 6.72
N MET A 175 24.51 12.88 6.71
CA MET A 175 23.67 11.98 7.50
C MET A 175 24.13 11.84 8.95
N ASP A 176 25.38 12.23 9.29
CA ASP A 176 25.95 12.02 10.63
C ASP A 176 25.08 12.69 11.72
N GLY A 177 24.52 11.87 12.61
CA GLY A 177 23.65 12.32 13.70
C GLY A 177 22.29 12.89 13.26
N LEU A 178 21.95 12.84 11.97
CA LEU A 178 20.66 13.31 11.46
C LEU A 178 19.53 12.48 12.08
N LYS A 179 18.62 13.13 12.82
CA LYS A 179 17.43 12.48 13.39
C LYS A 179 16.43 12.23 12.27
N ILE A 180 16.46 11.03 11.72
CA ILE A 180 15.62 10.66 10.58
C ILE A 180 14.54 9.68 11.00
N ARG A 181 13.28 9.96 10.66
CA ARG A 181 12.22 8.95 10.78
C ARG A 181 12.42 7.90 9.70
N VAL A 182 12.31 6.63 10.08
CA VAL A 182 12.19 5.47 9.19
C VAL A 182 10.92 4.67 9.50
N PRO A 183 10.38 3.89 8.55
CA PRO A 183 9.35 2.90 8.84
C PRO A 183 9.81 1.87 9.88
N VAL A 184 8.87 1.16 10.51
CA VAL A 184 9.19 0.05 11.42
C VAL A 184 9.79 -1.11 10.64
N SER A 185 11.11 -1.10 10.51
CA SER A 185 11.87 -2.06 9.72
C SER A 185 13.30 -2.21 10.24
N PRO A 186 13.75 -3.45 10.53
CA PRO A 186 15.15 -3.70 10.85
C PRO A 186 16.11 -3.25 9.73
N LEU A 187 15.69 -3.34 8.47
CA LEU A 187 16.51 -2.93 7.32
C LEU A 187 16.70 -1.42 7.27
N SER A 188 15.63 -0.65 7.41
CA SER A 188 15.74 0.82 7.41
C SER A 188 16.58 1.31 8.58
N ILE A 189 16.41 0.73 9.77
CA ILE A 189 17.23 1.07 10.96
C ILE A 189 18.71 0.76 10.69
N SER A 190 19.03 -0.44 10.19
CA SER A 190 20.43 -0.83 9.88
C SER A 190 21.04 0.08 8.82
N MET A 191 20.32 0.37 7.73
CA MET A 191 20.81 1.23 6.65
C MET A 191 21.14 2.64 7.13
N PHE A 192 20.21 3.30 7.82
CA PHE A 192 20.44 4.68 8.27
C PHE A 192 21.46 4.77 9.41
N LYS A 193 21.57 3.76 10.28
CA LYS A 193 22.70 3.66 11.21
C LYS A 193 24.03 3.49 10.47
N GLY A 194 24.07 2.64 9.44
CA GLY A 194 25.26 2.44 8.59
C GLY A 194 25.70 3.72 7.89
N LEU A 195 24.74 4.56 7.50
CA LEU A 195 24.98 5.90 6.95
C LEU A 195 25.39 6.95 8.01
N GLY A 196 25.44 6.62 9.30
CA GLY A 196 25.81 7.55 10.38
C GLY A 196 24.66 8.34 11.00
N ALA A 197 23.43 8.14 10.52
CA ALA A 197 22.24 8.82 11.04
C ALA A 197 21.74 8.25 12.37
N ALA A 198 20.81 8.99 12.99
CA ALA A 198 20.09 8.58 14.19
C ALA A 198 18.63 8.25 13.84
N PRO A 199 18.33 7.02 13.33
CA PRO A 199 16.99 6.69 12.91
C PRO A 199 16.03 6.50 14.08
N ALA A 200 14.84 7.08 13.97
CA ALA A 200 13.68 6.82 14.84
C ALA A 200 12.60 6.07 14.06
N SER A 201 12.13 4.96 14.61
CA SER A 201 11.15 4.09 13.95
C SER A 201 9.73 4.52 14.33
N LEU A 202 8.96 5.04 13.37
CA LEU A 202 7.58 5.53 13.57
C LEU A 202 6.66 5.00 12.47
N GLN A 203 5.37 4.81 12.77
CA GLN A 203 4.34 4.50 11.78
C GLN A 203 4.14 5.65 10.79
N PHE A 204 3.62 5.37 9.60
CA PHE A 204 3.42 6.44 8.60
C PHE A 204 2.42 7.51 9.08
N SER A 205 1.39 7.09 9.82
CA SER A 205 0.39 7.97 10.43
C SER A 205 0.97 9.03 11.38
N GLU A 206 2.14 8.78 11.96
CA GLU A 206 2.79 9.66 12.95
C GLU A 206 3.77 10.65 12.29
N VAL A 207 4.11 10.46 11.01
CA VAL A 207 5.21 11.15 10.33
C VAL A 207 5.01 12.65 10.27
N TYR A 208 3.83 13.09 9.80
CA TYR A 208 3.56 14.52 9.63
C TYR A 208 3.75 15.26 10.96
N SER A 209 3.11 14.77 12.03
CA SER A 209 3.20 15.37 13.36
C SER A 209 4.62 15.31 13.92
N ALA A 210 5.35 14.21 13.74
CA ALA A 210 6.72 14.08 14.21
C ALA A 210 7.69 15.06 13.52
N LEU A 211 7.49 15.35 12.23
CA LEU A 211 8.26 16.35 11.49
C LEU A 211 7.86 17.78 11.82
N GLN A 212 6.56 18.02 12.03
CA GLN A 212 6.01 19.32 12.42
C GLN A 212 6.55 19.74 13.79
N THR A 213 6.55 18.82 14.74
CA THR A 213 6.99 19.04 16.13
C THR A 213 8.49 18.86 16.34
N LYS A 214 9.25 18.52 15.28
CA LYS A 214 10.71 18.31 15.33
C LYS A 214 11.17 17.22 16.31
N ILE A 215 10.32 16.22 16.55
CA ILE A 215 10.74 14.95 17.17
C ILE A 215 11.83 14.30 16.30
N VAL A 216 11.62 14.36 14.98
CA VAL A 216 12.63 14.07 13.95
C VAL A 216 12.82 15.27 13.03
N ASP A 217 14.01 15.39 12.47
CA ASP A 217 14.37 16.49 11.57
C ASP A 217 14.09 16.16 10.10
N ALA A 218 14.14 14.87 9.77
CA ALA A 218 14.11 14.32 8.43
C ALA A 218 13.21 13.08 8.34
N GLN A 219 12.82 12.73 7.12
CA GLN A 219 12.26 11.44 6.77
C GLN A 219 12.72 11.04 5.37
N GLU A 220 12.32 9.86 4.93
CA GLU A 220 12.57 9.38 3.58
C GLU A 220 11.33 8.73 2.99
N ASN A 221 11.04 9.01 1.71
CA ASN A 221 9.91 8.46 0.94
C ASN A 221 10.04 8.81 -0.56
N PRO A 222 9.27 8.15 -1.43
CA PRO A 222 9.12 8.58 -2.82
C PRO A 222 8.46 9.96 -2.93
N LEU A 223 8.75 10.68 -4.00
CA LEU A 223 8.19 12.02 -4.24
C LEU A 223 6.65 12.05 -4.26
N PRO A 224 5.93 11.08 -4.86
CA PRO A 224 4.48 11.00 -4.77
C PRO A 224 3.96 11.02 -3.33
N ILE A 225 4.60 10.28 -2.43
CA ILE A 225 4.23 10.23 -1.01
C ILE A 225 4.48 11.59 -0.34
N ILE A 226 5.63 12.21 -0.59
CA ILE A 226 5.94 13.55 -0.07
C ILE A 226 4.87 14.57 -0.50
N GLN A 227 4.36 14.45 -1.74
CA GLN A 227 3.32 15.30 -2.27
C GLN A 227 1.94 15.01 -1.67
N VAL A 228 1.44 13.77 -1.74
CA VAL A 228 0.04 13.46 -1.34
C VAL A 228 -0.16 13.53 0.18
N ALA A 229 0.87 13.21 0.97
CA ALA A 229 0.84 13.33 2.42
C ALA A 229 1.28 14.73 2.91
N LYS A 230 1.47 15.68 1.99
CA LYS A 230 1.80 17.08 2.28
C LYS A 230 3.03 17.28 3.15
N LEU A 231 4.01 16.38 3.07
CA LEU A 231 5.22 16.46 3.88
C LEU A 231 6.06 17.70 3.55
N PHE A 232 5.86 18.30 2.38
CA PHE A 232 6.44 19.59 2.00
C PHE A 232 5.99 20.76 2.90
N GLU A 233 4.87 20.66 3.61
CA GLU A 233 4.40 21.71 4.53
C GLU A 233 5.27 21.79 5.81
N VAL A 234 5.99 20.71 6.12
CA VAL A 234 6.75 20.54 7.38
C VAL A 234 8.24 20.25 7.14
N GLN A 235 8.69 20.34 5.89
CA GLN A 235 10.07 20.10 5.44
C GLN A 235 10.54 21.22 4.51
N LYS A 236 11.85 21.42 4.38
CA LYS A 236 12.43 22.53 3.59
C LYS A 236 13.29 22.04 2.42
N PHE A 237 13.99 20.94 2.61
CA PHE A 237 14.91 20.36 1.64
C PHE A 237 14.41 18.99 1.21
N CYS A 238 14.59 18.66 -0.08
CA CYS A 238 14.42 17.32 -0.61
C CYS A 238 15.68 16.94 -1.41
N SER A 239 16.42 15.98 -0.89
CA SER A 239 17.63 15.46 -1.50
C SER A 239 17.29 14.16 -2.22
N LEU A 240 17.50 14.14 -3.53
CA LEU A 240 17.22 12.98 -4.38
C LEU A 240 18.30 11.91 -4.23
N THR A 241 18.38 11.35 -3.02
CA THR A 241 19.36 10.34 -2.60
C THR A 241 19.13 9.00 -3.29
N ASN A 242 17.91 8.72 -3.77
CA ASN A 242 17.54 7.54 -4.57
C ASN A 242 18.08 6.22 -3.99
N HIS A 243 18.02 6.09 -2.67
CA HIS A 243 18.87 5.16 -1.92
C HIS A 243 18.31 3.74 -1.87
N ILE A 244 17.01 3.55 -2.05
CA ILE A 244 16.36 2.25 -2.18
C ILE A 244 15.14 2.36 -3.10
N TRP A 245 14.73 1.24 -3.69
CA TRP A 245 13.38 1.08 -4.22
C TRP A 245 12.54 0.27 -3.24
N ASP A 246 11.30 0.70 -3.02
CA ASP A 246 10.33 0.01 -2.20
C ASP A 246 8.99 -0.09 -2.94
N GLY A 247 8.16 -1.03 -2.54
CA GLY A 247 6.81 -1.20 -3.05
C GLY A 247 5.89 -1.80 -1.98
N TYR A 248 4.66 -2.08 -2.39
CA TYR A 248 3.66 -2.68 -1.53
C TYR A 248 3.36 -4.10 -1.99
N TRP A 249 3.57 -5.09 -1.12
CA TRP A 249 3.02 -6.41 -1.36
C TRP A 249 1.51 -6.33 -1.13
N PHE A 250 0.70 -6.60 -2.15
CA PHE A 250 -0.72 -6.85 -1.88
C PHE A 250 -0.80 -8.24 -1.24
N ILE A 251 -1.25 -8.30 0.02
CA ILE A 251 -1.36 -9.55 0.77
C ILE A 251 -2.79 -9.79 1.21
N ALA A 252 -3.14 -11.06 1.33
CA ALA A 252 -4.39 -11.54 1.89
C ALA A 252 -4.13 -12.42 3.11
N ASN A 253 -5.08 -12.43 4.05
CA ASN A 253 -5.13 -13.49 5.06
C ASN A 253 -5.27 -14.85 4.36
N GLY A 254 -4.40 -15.82 4.68
CA GLY A 254 -4.40 -17.12 4.00
C GLY A 254 -5.73 -17.86 4.11
N ARG A 255 -6.38 -17.86 5.29
CA ARG A 255 -7.67 -18.55 5.48
C ARG A 255 -8.79 -17.90 4.69
N ALA A 256 -8.85 -16.57 4.68
CA ALA A 256 -9.84 -15.83 3.90
C ALA A 256 -9.63 -16.09 2.41
N TRP A 257 -8.38 -16.01 1.94
CA TRP A 257 -8.05 -16.33 0.56
C TRP A 257 -8.47 -17.75 0.19
N ASP A 258 -8.11 -18.75 1.00
CA ASP A 258 -8.40 -20.15 0.74
C ASP A 258 -9.90 -20.47 0.73
N ALA A 259 -10.71 -19.72 1.48
CA ALA A 259 -12.16 -19.88 1.56
C ALA A 259 -12.90 -19.43 0.29
N LEU A 260 -12.27 -18.61 -0.57
CA LEU A 260 -12.85 -18.27 -1.87
C LEU A 260 -12.85 -19.50 -2.79
N PRO A 261 -13.98 -19.81 -3.46
CA PRO A 261 -14.01 -20.76 -4.56
C PRO A 261 -13.02 -20.38 -5.69
N ASP A 262 -12.52 -21.37 -6.44
CA ASP A 262 -11.45 -21.16 -7.42
C ASP A 262 -11.83 -20.20 -8.56
N ASP A 263 -13.12 -20.16 -8.94
CA ASP A 263 -13.64 -19.17 -9.90
C ASP A 263 -13.53 -17.75 -9.35
N LEU A 264 -13.83 -17.54 -8.07
CA LEU A 264 -13.72 -16.24 -7.41
C LEU A 264 -12.25 -15.85 -7.18
N LYS A 265 -11.39 -16.79 -6.74
CA LYS A 265 -9.94 -16.55 -6.62
C LYS A 265 -9.34 -16.07 -7.93
N THR A 266 -9.70 -16.71 -9.04
CA THR A 266 -9.21 -16.34 -10.37
C THR A 266 -9.61 -14.90 -10.73
N ILE A 267 -10.86 -14.52 -10.49
CA ILE A 267 -11.36 -13.16 -10.74
C ILE A 267 -10.64 -12.14 -9.86
N VAL A 268 -10.53 -12.40 -8.56
CA VAL A 268 -9.91 -11.50 -7.58
C VAL A 268 -8.42 -11.33 -7.87
N ALA A 269 -7.68 -12.41 -8.10
CA ALA A 269 -6.26 -12.36 -8.43
C ALA A 269 -6.00 -11.58 -9.73
N ARG A 270 -6.78 -11.85 -10.79
CA ARG A 270 -6.65 -11.10 -12.04
C ARG A 270 -6.89 -9.61 -11.83
N ALA A 271 -7.99 -9.24 -11.17
CA ALA A 271 -8.34 -7.84 -10.96
C ALA A 271 -7.31 -7.07 -10.12
N ILE A 272 -6.79 -7.68 -9.03
CA ILE A 272 -5.77 -7.07 -8.17
C ILE A 272 -4.43 -6.93 -8.91
N ASN A 273 -4.01 -7.95 -9.67
CA ASN A 273 -2.77 -7.90 -10.43
C ASN A 273 -2.84 -6.87 -11.58
N ASP A 274 -3.95 -6.83 -12.32
CA ASP A 274 -4.17 -5.84 -13.39
C ASP A 274 -4.16 -4.41 -12.83
N ALA A 275 -4.83 -4.20 -11.69
CA ALA A 275 -4.83 -2.91 -10.99
C ALA A 275 -3.44 -2.51 -10.50
N GLY A 276 -2.66 -3.47 -9.99
CA GLY A 276 -1.26 -3.24 -9.62
C GLY A 276 -0.41 -2.78 -10.80
N MET A 277 -0.56 -3.41 -11.98
CA MET A 277 0.14 -2.98 -13.20
C MET A 277 -0.24 -1.57 -13.63
N GLN A 278 -1.54 -1.23 -13.59
CA GLN A 278 -2.01 0.12 -13.91
C GLN A 278 -1.51 1.15 -12.88
N GLN A 279 -1.48 0.78 -11.60
CA GLN A 279 -0.98 1.64 -10.53
C GLN A 279 0.52 1.94 -10.70
N ARG A 280 1.33 0.97 -11.14
CA ARG A 280 2.75 1.19 -11.48
C ARG A 280 2.90 2.25 -12.57
N GLU A 281 2.08 2.20 -13.62
CA GLU A 281 2.11 3.20 -14.71
C GLU A 281 1.68 4.59 -14.23
N ASP A 282 0.71 4.68 -13.32
CA ASP A 282 0.31 5.95 -12.74
C ASP A 282 1.42 6.56 -11.88
N ILE A 283 2.12 5.76 -11.07
CA ILE A 283 3.26 6.23 -10.26
C ILE A 283 4.40 6.68 -11.17
N LYS A 284 4.70 5.93 -12.23
CA LYS A 284 5.70 6.33 -13.22
C LYS A 284 5.38 7.71 -13.81
N LYS A 285 4.14 7.92 -14.26
CA LYS A 285 3.69 9.23 -14.80
C LYS A 285 3.77 10.33 -13.74
N LEU A 286 3.33 10.05 -12.51
CA LEU A 286 3.37 11.03 -11.42
C LEU A 286 4.80 11.47 -11.09
N ASN A 287 5.76 10.55 -11.16
CA ASN A 287 7.18 10.84 -10.96
C ASN A 287 7.75 11.84 -12.00
N GLU A 288 7.15 11.97 -13.18
CA GLU A 288 7.60 12.89 -14.23
C GLU A 288 7.29 14.36 -13.88
N SER A 289 6.17 14.65 -13.20
CA SER A 289 5.75 16.02 -12.88
C SER A 289 6.05 16.45 -11.44
N VAL A 290 6.13 15.49 -10.51
CA VAL A 290 6.12 15.78 -9.06
C VAL A 290 7.31 16.63 -8.58
N VAL A 291 8.46 16.58 -9.25
CA VAL A 291 9.63 17.40 -8.89
C VAL A 291 9.30 18.90 -9.02
N GLY A 292 8.74 19.30 -10.17
CA GLY A 292 8.37 20.69 -10.43
C GLY A 292 7.30 21.18 -9.47
N ASP A 293 6.29 20.34 -9.21
CA ASP A 293 5.22 20.66 -8.26
C ASP A 293 5.76 20.88 -6.84
N LEU A 294 6.67 20.02 -6.38
CA LEU A 294 7.26 20.12 -5.04
C LEU A 294 8.18 21.35 -4.91
N GLN A 295 8.91 21.71 -5.96
CA GLN A 295 9.68 22.96 -6.00
C GLN A 295 8.77 24.18 -5.92
N ALA A 296 7.68 24.20 -6.70
CA ALA A 296 6.68 25.27 -6.66
C ALA A 296 5.99 25.40 -5.29
N LYS A 297 5.91 24.30 -4.54
CA LYS A 297 5.41 24.25 -3.15
C LYS A 297 6.47 24.58 -2.09
N GLY A 298 7.66 25.02 -2.50
CA GLY A 298 8.68 25.59 -1.61
C GLY A 298 9.79 24.63 -1.18
N LEU A 299 9.83 23.39 -1.68
CA LEU A 299 10.96 22.50 -1.40
C LEU A 299 12.20 22.88 -2.22
N THR A 300 13.33 23.02 -1.54
CA THR A 300 14.64 23.13 -2.17
C THR A 300 15.14 21.73 -2.53
N ILE A 301 15.25 21.44 -3.84
CA ILE A 301 15.63 20.12 -4.33
C ILE A 301 17.10 20.08 -4.77
N ASN A 302 17.86 19.09 -4.29
CA ASN A 302 19.22 18.81 -4.74
C ASN A 302 19.39 17.34 -5.16
N ARG A 303 20.40 17.06 -6.00
CA ARG A 303 20.68 15.71 -6.55
C ARG A 303 22.07 15.24 -6.12
N PRO A 304 22.22 14.66 -4.93
CA PRO A 304 23.50 14.13 -4.49
C PRO A 304 23.88 12.87 -5.28
N THR A 305 25.18 12.64 -5.49
CA THR A 305 25.68 11.42 -6.14
C THR A 305 25.67 10.25 -5.15
N ALA A 306 25.29 9.05 -5.62
CA ALA A 306 25.18 7.85 -4.79
C ALA A 306 26.53 7.35 -4.20
N ASP A 307 27.66 7.75 -4.78
CA ASP A 307 28.98 7.14 -4.50
C ASP A 307 29.39 7.21 -3.03
N THR A 308 29.24 8.37 -2.40
CA THR A 308 29.62 8.54 -0.98
C THR A 308 28.73 7.70 -0.05
N PHE A 309 27.45 7.57 -0.36
CA PHE A 309 26.51 6.75 0.43
C PHE A 309 26.78 5.26 0.25
N ARG A 310 27.03 4.80 -0.99
CA ARG A 310 27.43 3.42 -1.28
C ARG A 310 28.73 3.06 -0.58
N ALA A 311 29.73 3.93 -0.64
CA ALA A 311 31.00 3.74 0.06
C ALA A 311 30.78 3.61 1.58
N LYS A 312 30.01 4.52 2.18
CA LYS A 312 29.70 4.50 3.61
C LYS A 312 28.98 3.21 4.04
N LEU A 313 28.02 2.72 3.25
CA LEU A 313 27.35 1.44 3.52
C LEU A 313 28.28 0.23 3.40
N ARG A 314 29.25 0.24 2.47
CA ARG A 314 30.28 -0.81 2.40
C ARG A 314 31.16 -0.78 3.64
N GLU A 315 31.67 0.40 4.00
CA GLU A 315 32.52 0.61 5.17
C GLU A 315 31.81 0.21 6.47
N SER A 316 30.51 0.48 6.60
CA SER A 316 29.73 0.09 7.78
C SER A 316 29.42 -1.41 7.86
N GLY A 317 29.80 -2.20 6.85
CA GLY A 317 29.51 -3.63 6.77
C GLY A 317 28.05 -3.96 6.43
N PHE A 318 27.24 -2.98 6.01
CA PHE A 318 25.79 -3.15 5.76
C PHE A 318 25.52 -4.29 4.76
N TYR A 319 26.21 -4.33 3.62
CA TYR A 319 25.98 -5.37 2.61
C TYR A 319 26.34 -6.77 3.13
N GLY A 320 27.41 -6.89 3.94
CA GLY A 320 27.81 -8.14 4.56
C GLY A 320 26.79 -8.63 5.58
N GLU A 321 26.29 -7.73 6.44
CA GLU A 321 25.22 -8.02 7.41
C GLU A 321 23.99 -8.60 6.69
N TRP A 322 23.48 -7.89 5.67
CA TRP A 322 22.24 -8.27 5.00
C TRP A 322 22.37 -9.50 4.12
N LYS A 323 23.54 -9.73 3.51
CA LYS A 323 23.85 -11.02 2.87
C LYS A 323 23.77 -12.18 3.85
N GLY A 324 24.31 -12.01 5.06
CA GLY A 324 24.22 -13.02 6.11
C GLY A 324 22.79 -13.27 6.59
N ARG A 325 21.99 -12.21 6.74
CA ARG A 325 20.61 -12.29 7.23
C ARG A 325 19.62 -12.85 6.22
N PHE A 326 19.74 -12.50 4.94
CA PHE A 326 18.88 -13.05 3.89
C PHE A 326 19.30 -14.45 3.45
N GLY A 327 20.57 -14.80 3.66
CA GLY A 327 21.12 -16.08 3.24
C GLY A 327 21.56 -16.09 1.77
N PRO A 328 22.38 -17.09 1.39
CA PRO A 328 23.08 -17.10 0.12
C PRO A 328 22.15 -17.23 -1.10
N GLU A 329 21.05 -17.97 -0.97
CA GLU A 329 20.09 -18.17 -2.08
C GLU A 329 19.38 -16.86 -2.46
N ALA A 330 18.76 -16.20 -1.48
CA ALA A 330 18.05 -14.95 -1.71
C ALA A 330 19.01 -13.85 -2.18
N TRP A 331 20.21 -13.78 -1.60
CA TRP A 331 21.23 -12.82 -2.03
C TRP A 331 21.71 -13.06 -3.47
N ALA A 332 21.90 -14.32 -3.86
CA ALA A 332 22.26 -14.66 -5.24
C ALA A 332 21.16 -14.30 -6.24
N LEU A 333 19.88 -14.43 -5.86
CA LEU A 333 18.76 -13.97 -6.68
C LEU A 333 18.76 -12.44 -6.84
N LEU A 334 19.06 -11.69 -5.78
CA LEU A 334 19.22 -10.24 -5.84
C LEU A 334 20.37 -9.87 -6.77
N GLU A 335 21.58 -10.41 -6.56
CA GLU A 335 22.74 -10.11 -7.39
C GLU A 335 22.55 -10.55 -8.85
N GLY A 336 21.79 -11.61 -9.10
CA GLY A 336 21.41 -12.04 -10.44
C GLY A 336 20.54 -11.00 -11.18
N ALA A 337 19.80 -10.17 -10.45
CA ALA A 337 18.96 -9.12 -11.01
C ALA A 337 19.69 -7.77 -11.17
N VAL A 338 20.60 -7.43 -10.25
CA VAL A 338 21.20 -6.09 -10.18
C VAL A 338 22.71 -6.04 -10.38
N GLY A 339 23.35 -7.20 -10.54
CA GLY A 339 24.82 -7.32 -10.50
C GLY A 339 25.36 -7.44 -9.07
N LYS A 340 26.69 -7.50 -8.94
CA LYS A 340 27.36 -7.62 -7.64
C LYS A 340 27.25 -6.33 -6.83
N LEU A 341 26.87 -6.44 -5.56
CA LEU A 341 26.62 -5.29 -4.68
C LEU A 341 27.80 -4.94 -3.76
N ALA A 342 28.62 -5.94 -3.41
CA ALA A 342 29.85 -5.78 -2.64
C ALA A 342 30.80 -6.96 -2.87
#